data_AF-A0A7U9KQR4-F1
#
_entry.id   AF-A0A7U9KQR4-F1
#
_cell.length_a   1.000
_cell.length_b   1.000
_cell.length_c   1.000
_cell.angle_alpha   90.00
_cell.angle_beta   90.00
_cell.angle_gamma   90.00
#
_symmetry.space_group_name_H-M   'P 1'
#
loop_
_entity.id
_entity.type
_entity.pdbx_description
1 polymer ?
#
loop_
_entity_poly.entity_id
_entity_poly.type
_entity_poly.pdbx_seq_one_letter_code
_entity_poly.pdbx_strand_id
1 'polypeptide(L)'
;MPSHDMPTDSPRPPETTAAAPGTATLGVPPARLDEQQLLRELETIHRTRHDTLLHGSPDALATHNARMAELEGEYLRRHPRRWVTSGRTRSGARARTG
;
A
#
# COMPACT_ATOMS: atom_id res chain seq x y z
N MET A 1 34.83 37.14 47.69
CA MET A 1 34.51 36.00 46.80
C MET A 1 33.20 36.33 46.10
N PRO A 2 33.17 36.48 44.76
CA PRO A 2 31.91 36.71 44.05
C PRO A 2 31.26 35.35 43.70
N SER A 3 29.99 35.19 44.09
CA SER A 3 29.16 34.05 43.73
C SER A 3 28.83 34.12 42.23
N HIS A 4 29.30 33.14 41.45
CA HIS A 4 28.83 32.96 40.08
C HIS A 4 27.44 32.29 40.13
N ASP A 5 26.46 33.02 39.64
CA ASP A 5 25.13 32.51 39.31
C ASP A 5 25.25 31.62 38.07
N MET A 6 24.80 30.36 38.16
CA MET A 6 24.83 29.41 37.04
C MET A 6 23.47 29.44 36.34
N PRO A 7 23.37 29.65 35.02
CA PRO A 7 22.10 29.52 34.31
C PRO A 7 21.75 28.05 34.11
N THR A 8 20.55 27.67 34.56
CA THR A 8 19.93 26.37 34.31
C THR A 8 19.48 26.30 32.84
N ASP A 9 20.28 25.69 31.97
CA ASP A 9 19.82 25.32 30.62
C ASP A 9 18.97 24.05 30.71
N SER A 10 17.65 24.19 30.56
CA SER A 10 16.74 23.06 30.48
C SER A 10 16.80 22.43 29.09
N PRO A 11 16.94 21.10 28.96
CA PRO A 11 16.90 20.48 27.65
C PRO A 11 15.47 20.56 27.08
N ARG A 12 15.36 21.15 25.88
CA ARG A 12 14.17 21.13 25.04
C ARG A 12 13.78 19.66 24.75
N PRO A 13 12.50 19.27 24.87
CA PRO A 13 12.09 17.92 24.46
C PRO A 13 12.30 17.75 22.95
N PRO A 14 12.62 16.55 22.45
CA PRO A 14 12.59 16.30 21.03
C PRO A 14 11.13 16.44 20.57
N GLU A 15 10.87 17.47 19.77
CA GLU A 15 9.71 17.49 18.89
C GLU A 15 9.88 16.31 17.93
N THR A 16 9.42 15.13 18.36
CA THR A 16 9.01 14.08 17.42
C THR A 16 7.87 14.68 16.62
N THR A 17 8.24 15.41 15.56
CA THR A 17 7.42 15.49 14.37
C THR A 17 7.36 14.05 13.87
N ALA A 18 6.41 13.30 14.40
CA ALA A 18 5.79 12.23 13.65
C ALA A 18 5.24 12.94 12.42
N ALA A 19 6.04 12.90 11.35
CA ALA A 19 5.58 13.27 10.03
C ALA A 19 4.29 12.49 9.83
N ALA A 20 3.16 13.20 9.89
CA ALA A 20 1.90 12.64 9.45
C ALA A 20 2.20 12.04 8.09
N PRO A 21 1.91 10.75 7.84
CA PRO A 21 2.16 10.17 6.54
C PRO A 21 1.50 11.12 5.55
N GLY A 22 2.33 11.66 4.65
CA GLY A 22 1.87 12.57 3.63
C GLY A 22 0.63 11.92 3.05
N THR A 23 -0.46 12.70 2.98
CA THR A 23 -1.65 12.32 2.24
C THR A 23 -1.21 12.13 0.81
N ALA A 24 -0.64 10.96 0.51
CA ALA A 24 -0.58 10.39 -0.80
C ALA A 24 -1.97 10.60 -1.32
N THR A 25 -2.09 11.30 -2.43
CA THR A 25 -3.34 11.51 -3.14
C THR A 25 -3.92 10.13 -3.43
N LEU A 26 -4.62 9.56 -2.46
CA LEU A 26 -5.27 8.28 -2.57
C LEU A 26 -6.32 8.56 -3.63
N GLY A 27 -6.10 8.01 -4.83
CA GLY A 27 -7.06 8.10 -5.91
C GLY A 27 -8.46 7.71 -5.41
N VAL A 28 -9.49 8.05 -6.18
CA VAL A 28 -10.90 7.79 -5.83
C VAL A 28 -11.06 6.47 -5.07
N PRO A 29 -11.63 6.45 -3.84
CA PRO A 29 -11.72 5.23 -3.05
C PRO A 29 -12.33 4.07 -3.87
N PRO A 30 -11.82 2.84 -3.78
CA PRO A 30 -12.28 1.74 -4.63
C PRO A 30 -13.80 1.50 -4.57
N ALA A 31 -14.39 1.69 -3.39
CA ALA A 31 -15.84 1.56 -3.18
C ALA A 31 -16.68 2.57 -3.99
N ARG A 32 -16.06 3.65 -4.50
CA ARG A 32 -16.71 4.67 -5.36
C ARG A 32 -16.47 4.45 -6.84
N LEU A 33 -15.65 3.47 -7.23
CA LEU A 33 -15.42 3.12 -8.64
C LEU A 33 -16.56 2.22 -9.13
N ASP A 34 -17.07 2.48 -10.33
CA ASP A 34 -17.90 1.49 -11.02
C ASP A 34 -17.07 0.26 -11.43
N GLU A 35 -17.73 -0.80 -11.90
CA GLU A 35 -17.04 -2.06 -12.24
C GLU A 35 -15.98 -1.88 -13.33
N GLN A 36 -16.27 -1.10 -14.37
CA GLN A 36 -15.31 -0.93 -15.46
C GLN A 36 -14.12 -0.09 -15.03
N GLN A 37 -14.35 0.94 -14.22
CA GLN A 37 -13.29 1.74 -13.61
C GLN A 37 -12.41 0.87 -12.72
N LEU A 38 -12.99 0.06 -11.85
CA LEU A 38 -12.25 -0.85 -10.97
C LEU A 38 -11.37 -1.81 -11.77
N LEU A 39 -11.90 -2.44 -12.82
CA LEU A 39 -11.15 -3.37 -13.66
C LEU A 39 -10.00 -2.67 -14.41
N ARG A 40 -10.22 -1.45 -14.95
CA ARG A 40 -9.16 -0.66 -15.61
C ARG A 40 -8.05 -0.25 -14.65
N GLU A 41 -8.40 0.16 -13.44
CA GLU A 41 -7.43 0.51 -12.39
C GLU A 41 -6.62 -0.71 -11.95
N LEU A 42 -7.27 -1.87 -11.79
CA LEU A 42 -6.58 -3.14 -11.50
C LEU A 42 -5.60 -3.53 -12.60
N GLU A 43 -6.00 -3.45 -13.87
CA GLU A 43 -5.11 -3.70 -14.99
C GLU A 43 -3.90 -2.75 -14.98
N THR A 44 -4.15 -1.47 -14.76
CA THR A 44 -3.10 -0.44 -14.77
C THR A 44 -2.11 -0.65 -13.63
N ILE A 45 -2.58 -0.88 -12.41
CA ILE A 45 -1.72 -1.05 -11.24
C ILE A 45 -0.92 -2.36 -11.30
N HIS A 46 -1.49 -3.43 -11.88
CA HIS A 46 -0.74 -4.66 -12.10
C HIS A 46 0.34 -4.50 -13.18
N ARG A 47 0.06 -3.76 -14.24
CA ARG A 47 1.03 -3.50 -15.33
C ARG A 47 2.29 -2.78 -14.83
N THR A 48 2.14 -1.82 -13.92
CA THR A 48 3.26 -1.01 -13.42
C THR A 48 3.94 -1.58 -12.17
N ARG A 49 3.47 -2.72 -11.65
CA ARG A 49 3.99 -3.34 -10.42
C ARG A 49 5.48 -3.64 -10.49
N HIS A 50 5.92 -4.30 -11.55
CA HIS A 50 7.32 -4.75 -11.64
C HIS A 50 8.28 -3.57 -11.76
N ASP A 51 7.92 -2.56 -12.55
CA ASP A 51 8.70 -1.34 -12.69
C ASP A 51 8.77 -0.56 -11.37
N THR A 52 7.63 -0.40 -10.69
CA THR A 52 7.58 0.26 -9.37
C THR A 52 8.40 -0.50 -8.33
N LEU A 53 8.41 -1.84 -8.39
CA LEU A 53 9.19 -2.68 -7.48
C LEU A 53 10.71 -2.51 -7.68
N LEU A 54 11.17 -2.42 -8.92
CA LEU A 54 12.60 -2.35 -9.24
C LEU A 54 13.16 -0.93 -9.16
N HIS A 55 12.38 0.07 -9.55
CA HIS A 55 12.86 1.43 -9.80
C HIS A 55 12.15 2.51 -8.98
N GLY A 56 11.06 2.16 -8.28
CA GLY A 56 10.33 3.08 -7.43
C GLY A 56 11.11 3.44 -6.15
N SER A 57 10.89 4.65 -5.63
CA SER A 57 11.33 4.99 -4.29
C SER A 57 10.61 4.12 -3.24
N PRO A 58 11.15 3.99 -2.02
CA PRO A 58 10.46 3.26 -0.94
C PRO A 58 9.02 3.75 -0.70
N ASP A 59 8.80 5.06 -0.71
CA ASP A 59 7.47 5.67 -0.51
C ASP A 59 6.52 5.40 -1.69
N ALA A 60 7.05 5.43 -2.92
CA ALA A 60 6.28 5.10 -4.11
C ALA A 60 5.83 3.64 -4.09
N LEU A 61 6.73 2.71 -3.71
CA LEU A 61 6.41 1.30 -3.56
C LEU A 61 5.38 1.06 -2.44
N ALA A 62 5.53 1.73 -1.30
CA ALA A 62 4.57 1.63 -0.19
C ALA A 62 3.16 2.08 -0.62
N THR A 63 3.08 3.24 -1.29
CA THR A 63 1.81 3.77 -1.81
C THR A 63 1.20 2.84 -2.86
N HIS A 64 2.01 2.31 -3.77
CA HIS A 64 1.57 1.38 -4.80
C HIS A 64 1.02 0.07 -4.20
N ASN A 65 1.71 -0.50 -3.21
CA ASN A 65 1.25 -1.70 -2.51
C ASN A 65 -0.07 -1.47 -1.77
N ALA A 66 -0.21 -0.35 -1.05
CA ALA A 66 -1.43 0.00 -0.36
C ALA A 66 -2.61 0.12 -1.35
N ARG A 67 -2.40 0.85 -2.45
CA ARG A 67 -3.44 1.04 -3.47
C ARG A 67 -3.83 -0.26 -4.17
N MET A 68 -2.87 -1.15 -4.42
CA MET A 68 -3.14 -2.46 -5.01
C MET A 68 -3.99 -3.32 -4.09
N ALA A 69 -3.66 -3.38 -2.80
CA ALA A 69 -4.43 -4.13 -1.81
C ALA A 69 -5.87 -3.61 -1.68
N GLU A 70 -6.05 -2.28 -1.71
CA GLU A 70 -7.36 -1.63 -1.70
C GLU A 70 -8.25 -2.04 -2.90
N LEU A 71 -7.70 -1.99 -4.11
CA LEU A 71 -8.41 -2.35 -5.35
C LEU A 71 -8.73 -3.85 -5.41
N GLU A 72 -7.77 -4.70 -5.05
CA GLU A 72 -7.96 -6.15 -4.99
C GLU A 72 -9.01 -6.54 -3.94
N GLY A 73 -8.97 -5.91 -2.77
CA GLY A 73 -9.96 -6.11 -1.71
C GLY A 73 -11.38 -5.77 -2.17
N GLU A 74 -11.54 -4.66 -2.89
CA GLU A 74 -12.84 -4.28 -3.46
C GLU A 74 -13.33 -5.29 -4.50
N TYR A 75 -12.46 -5.73 -5.42
CA TYR A 75 -12.81 -6.75 -6.40
C TYR A 75 -13.26 -8.05 -5.73
N LEU A 76 -12.53 -8.50 -4.70
CA LEU A 76 -12.88 -9.71 -3.95
C LEU A 76 -14.21 -9.57 -3.18
N ARG A 77 -14.52 -8.39 -2.66
CA ARG A 77 -15.83 -8.11 -2.04
C ARG A 77 -16.98 -8.21 -3.04
N ARG A 78 -16.81 -7.65 -4.25
CA ARG A 78 -17.82 -7.69 -5.32
C ARG A 78 -17.98 -9.08 -5.93
N HIS A 79 -16.90 -9.86 -5.98
CA HIS A 79 -16.83 -11.15 -6.66
C HIS A 79 -16.50 -12.31 -5.68
N PRO A 80 -17.34 -12.59 -4.67
CA PRO A 80 -17.07 -13.64 -3.68
C PRO A 80 -17.05 -15.05 -4.28
N ARG A 81 -17.71 -15.25 -5.44
CA ARG A 81 -17.76 -16.51 -6.18
C ARG A 81 -16.93 -16.48 -7.46
N ARG A 82 -15.85 -15.70 -7.51
CA ARG A 82 -14.99 -15.61 -8.69
C ARG A 82 -14.54 -17.00 -9.16
N TRP A 83 -14.45 -17.18 -10.47
CA TRP A 83 -13.98 -18.42 -11.05
C TRP A 83 -12.50 -18.64 -10.69
N VAL A 84 -12.19 -19.79 -10.09
CA VAL A 84 -10.81 -20.21 -9.82
C VAL A 84 -10.42 -21.24 -10.85
N THR A 85 -9.43 -20.94 -11.69
CA THR A 85 -8.87 -21.92 -12.63
C THR A 85 -8.27 -23.08 -11.84
N SER A 86 -8.73 -24.30 -12.06
CA SER A 86 -8.27 -25.50 -11.35
C SER A 86 -6.74 -25.63 -11.38
N GLY A 87 -6.11 -25.37 -12.52
CA GLY A 87 -4.65 -25.36 -12.70
C GLY A 87 -3.87 -24.29 -11.94
N ARG A 88 -4.55 -23.32 -11.30
CA ARG A 88 -3.98 -22.33 -10.37
C ARG A 88 -4.24 -22.67 -8.91
N THR A 89 -4.79 -23.86 -8.63
CA THR A 89 -4.92 -24.41 -7.29
C THR A 89 -3.81 -25.43 -7.02
N ARG A 90 -3.46 -25.61 -5.74
CA ARG A 90 -2.52 -26.68 -5.34
C ARG A 90 -3.02 -28.06 -5.75
N SER A 91 -4.31 -28.33 -5.56
CA SER A 91 -4.93 -29.60 -5.93
C SER A 91 -4.87 -29.86 -7.43
N GLY A 92 -5.22 -28.88 -8.25
CA GLY A 92 -5.13 -29.00 -9.70
C GLY A 92 -3.69 -29.08 -10.22
N ALA A 93 -2.71 -28.44 -9.56
CA ALA A 93 -1.31 -28.63 -9.90
C ALA A 93 -0.85 -30.08 -9.68
N ARG A 94 -1.25 -30.71 -8.57
CA ARG A 94 -0.95 -32.13 -8.28
C ARG A 94 -1.62 -33.08 -9.26
N ALA A 95 -2.86 -32.81 -9.66
CA ALA A 95 -3.61 -33.64 -10.62
C ALA A 95 -3.02 -33.63 -12.05
N ARG A 96 -2.06 -32.75 -12.38
CA ARG A 96 -1.36 -32.76 -13.67
C ARG A 96 -0.10 -33.61 -13.70
N THR A 97 0.41 -34.00 -12.52
CA THR A 97 1.70 -34.71 -12.40
C THR A 97 1.52 -36.16 -11.94
N GLY A 98 0.37 -36.51 -11.37
CA GLY A 98 -0.03 -37.90 -11.10
C GLY A 98 -0.83 -38.46 -12.26
#